data_AF-I1D1L8-F1
#
_entry.id   AF-I1D1L8-F1
#
_cell.length_a   1.000
_cell.length_b   1.000
_cell.length_c   1.000
_cell.angle_alpha   90.00
_cell.angle_beta   90.00
_cell.angle_gamma   90.00
#
_symmetry.space_group_name_H-M   'P 1'
#
loop_
_entity.id
_entity.type
_entity.pdbx_description
1 polymer ?
#
loop_
_entity_poly.entity_id
_entity_poly.type
_entity_poly.pdbx_seq_one_letter_code
_entity_poly.pdbx_strand_id
1 'polypeptide(L)'
;MRALLVYESMFGNTRAVAEAVAEGLRRHGDVELVEVGDAPDAVEDVELLVIGAPTHAFGMSRPTTRDDAAQRARAVGTSLVSRREGVREWVARVRLPAPIGLAVFDTKVARPRLPGSAAKGIVKLLRGAPVDLLAVPRHFLVVDTLGPLVDGETERAREWGTALARHVPAR
;
A
#
# COMPACT_ATOMS: atom_id res chain seq x y z
N MET A 1 -11.89 -15.64 4.55
CA MET A 1 -11.57 -14.20 4.50
C MET A 1 -11.61 -13.73 3.06
N ARG A 2 -12.35 -12.65 2.75
CA ARG A 2 -12.20 -11.88 1.50
C ARG A 2 -11.42 -10.60 1.77
N ALA A 3 -10.30 -10.41 1.10
CA ALA A 3 -9.46 -9.22 1.24
C ALA A 3 -9.30 -8.48 -0.10
N LEU A 4 -9.28 -7.15 -0.02
CA LEU A 4 -8.89 -6.27 -1.12
C LEU A 4 -7.57 -5.60 -0.75
N LEU A 5 -6.55 -5.75 -1.58
CA LEU A 5 -5.27 -5.05 -1.44
C LEU A 5 -5.13 -4.04 -2.57
N VAL A 6 -5.16 -2.75 -2.23
CA VAL A 6 -4.92 -1.65 -3.15
C VAL A 6 -3.51 -1.13 -2.97
N TYR A 7 -2.76 -0.97 -4.06
CA TYR A 7 -1.41 -0.41 -4.00
C TYR A 7 -1.17 0.69 -5.02
N GLU A 8 -0.37 1.67 -4.63
CA GLU A 8 0.30 2.59 -5.54
C GLU A 8 1.78 2.19 -5.63
N SER A 9 2.39 2.31 -6.81
CA SER A 9 3.82 2.03 -7.00
C SER A 9 4.37 2.87 -8.16
N MET A 10 5.57 3.43 -8.02
CA MET A 10 6.23 4.12 -9.14
C MET A 10 7.14 3.16 -9.90
N PHE A 11 8.14 2.63 -9.20
CA PHE A 11 9.23 1.84 -9.79
C PHE A 11 9.13 0.33 -9.50
N GLY A 12 7.99 -0.14 -8.98
CA GLY A 12 7.75 -1.56 -8.73
C GLY A 12 7.99 -2.02 -7.29
N ASN A 13 8.71 -1.27 -6.45
CA ASN A 13 9.02 -1.70 -5.08
C ASN A 13 7.76 -1.92 -4.20
N THR A 14 6.83 -0.96 -4.18
CA THR A 14 5.59 -1.10 -3.40
C THR A 14 4.70 -2.22 -3.95
N ARG A 15 4.72 -2.42 -5.28
CA ARG A 15 4.04 -3.54 -5.94
C ARG A 15 4.62 -4.89 -5.48
N ALA A 16 5.94 -5.03 -5.43
CA ALA A 16 6.58 -6.26 -4.97
C ALA A 16 6.23 -6.59 -3.51
N VAL A 17 6.16 -5.56 -2.64
CA VAL A 17 5.66 -5.73 -1.27
C VAL A 17 4.18 -6.14 -1.27
N ALA A 18 3.33 -5.46 -2.04
CA ALA A 18 1.91 -5.79 -2.18
C ALA A 18 1.67 -7.24 -2.62
N GLU A 19 2.43 -7.70 -3.62
CA GLU A 19 2.39 -9.08 -4.12
C GLU A 19 2.77 -10.08 -3.01
N ALA A 20 3.82 -9.81 -2.24
CA ALA A 20 4.25 -10.66 -1.13
C ALA A 20 3.23 -10.67 0.04
N VAL A 21 2.65 -9.52 0.39
CA VAL A 21 1.57 -9.46 1.39
C VAL A 21 0.37 -10.26 0.92
N ALA A 22 -0.03 -10.12 -0.35
CA ALA A 22 -1.12 -10.89 -0.93
C ALA A 22 -0.82 -12.40 -0.91
N GLU A 23 0.41 -12.82 -1.19
CA GLU A 23 0.84 -14.22 -1.07
C GLU A 23 0.64 -14.77 0.34
N GLY A 24 0.99 -13.99 1.37
CA GLY A 24 0.75 -14.37 2.77
C GLY A 24 -0.74 -14.49 3.11
N LEU A 25 -1.55 -13.55 2.65
CA LEU A 25 -3.00 -13.51 2.88
C LEU A 25 -3.76 -14.64 2.17
N ARG A 26 -3.35 -15.01 0.95
CA ARG A 26 -4.02 -16.03 0.11
C ARG A 26 -4.07 -17.42 0.75
N ARG A 27 -3.22 -17.68 1.75
CA ARG A 27 -3.26 -18.90 2.55
C ARG A 27 -4.50 -19.02 3.43
N HIS A 28 -5.23 -17.92 3.63
CA HIS A 28 -6.34 -17.81 4.57
C HIS A 28 -7.65 -17.31 3.91
N GLY A 29 -7.66 -17.15 2.59
CA GLY A 29 -8.86 -16.79 1.84
C GLY A 29 -8.57 -16.08 0.52
N ASP A 30 -9.61 -15.50 -0.07
CA ASP A 30 -9.55 -14.84 -1.36
C ASP A 30 -8.96 -13.44 -1.22
N VAL A 31 -7.99 -13.12 -2.10
CA VAL A 31 -7.30 -11.83 -2.09
C VAL A 31 -7.30 -11.25 -3.49
N GLU A 32 -8.01 -10.14 -3.63
CA GLU A 32 -7.94 -9.30 -4.81
C GLU A 32 -6.80 -8.29 -4.65
N LEU A 33 -5.92 -8.20 -5.66
CA LEU A 33 -4.77 -7.31 -5.67
C LEU A 33 -4.93 -6.31 -6.82
N VAL A 34 -5.06 -5.03 -6.49
CA VAL A 34 -5.45 -3.98 -7.44
C VAL A 34 -4.46 -2.81 -7.39
N GLU A 35 -4.02 -2.36 -8.56
CA GLU A 35 -3.29 -1.09 -8.70
C GLU A 35 -4.27 0.06 -8.49
N VAL A 36 -3.86 1.13 -7.79
CA VAL A 36 -4.78 2.20 -7.36
C VAL A 36 -5.56 2.86 -8.50
N GLY A 37 -5.00 2.92 -9.71
CA GLY A 37 -5.67 3.46 -10.89
C GLY A 37 -6.86 2.62 -11.38
N ASP A 38 -6.98 1.38 -10.92
CA ASP A 38 -8.08 0.46 -11.20
C ASP A 38 -8.88 0.11 -9.92
N ALA A 39 -8.59 0.78 -8.80
CA ALA A 39 -9.26 0.52 -7.53
C ALA A 39 -10.74 0.97 -7.56
N PRO A 40 -11.64 0.23 -6.90
CA PRO A 40 -13.07 0.53 -6.95
C PRO A 40 -13.43 1.79 -6.16
N ASP A 41 -14.52 2.45 -6.56
CA ASP A 41 -15.05 3.65 -5.88
C ASP A 41 -15.77 3.32 -4.55
N ALA A 42 -16.14 2.05 -4.36
CA ALA A 42 -16.75 1.54 -3.14
C ALA A 42 -16.16 0.15 -2.83
N VAL A 43 -15.88 -0.11 -1.55
CA VAL A 43 -15.38 -1.41 -1.09
C VAL A 43 -16.52 -2.13 -0.37
N GLU A 44 -17.09 -3.13 -1.04
CA GLU A 44 -18.23 -3.92 -0.58
C GLU A 44 -17.84 -5.39 -0.43
N ASP A 45 -18.47 -6.10 0.50
CA ASP A 45 -18.28 -7.54 0.73
C ASP A 45 -16.82 -7.98 1.02
N VAL A 46 -15.99 -7.06 1.51
CA VAL A 46 -14.60 -7.31 1.92
C VAL A 46 -14.48 -7.24 3.44
N GLU A 47 -13.71 -8.16 4.02
CA GLU A 47 -13.44 -8.23 5.46
C GLU A 47 -12.17 -7.48 5.85
N LEU A 48 -11.20 -7.44 4.92
CA LEU A 48 -9.91 -6.79 5.11
C LEU A 48 -9.54 -5.92 3.90
N LEU A 49 -9.38 -4.63 4.12
CA LEU A 49 -8.76 -3.69 3.19
C LEU A 49 -7.29 -3.49 3.57
N VAL A 50 -6.39 -3.79 2.65
CA VAL A 50 -4.96 -3.52 2.78
C VAL A 50 -4.55 -2.42 1.80
N ILE A 51 -3.89 -1.37 2.28
CA ILE A 51 -3.46 -0.25 1.44
C ILE A 51 -1.93 -0.10 1.48
N GLY A 52 -1.31 -0.12 0.31
CA GLY A 52 0.13 0.09 0.13
C GLY A 52 0.44 1.34 -0.68
N ALA A 53 1.36 2.19 -0.22
CA ALA A 53 1.78 3.37 -0.99
C ALA A 53 3.28 3.68 -0.83
N PRO A 54 3.95 4.28 -1.84
CA PRO A 54 5.30 4.77 -1.65
C PRO A 54 5.28 6.04 -0.79
N THR A 55 6.31 6.23 0.04
CA THR A 55 6.48 7.50 0.74
C THR A 55 7.23 8.49 -0.15
N HIS A 56 6.54 9.53 -0.58
CA HIS A 56 7.06 10.66 -1.35
C HIS A 56 7.01 11.92 -0.50
N ALA A 57 8.11 12.70 -0.47
CA ALA A 57 8.18 13.96 0.29
C ALA A 57 7.58 13.85 1.70
N PHE A 58 7.99 12.81 2.45
CA PHE A 58 7.54 12.52 3.82
C PHE A 58 6.05 12.11 3.99
N GLY A 59 5.33 11.78 2.93
CA GLY A 59 3.93 11.32 3.02
C GLY A 59 3.46 10.52 1.80
N MET A 60 2.14 10.43 1.60
CA MET A 60 1.57 9.90 0.35
C MET A 60 1.99 10.77 -0.82
N SER A 61 2.09 10.17 -2.01
CA SER A 61 2.36 10.89 -3.24
C SER A 61 1.33 12.02 -3.50
N ARG A 62 1.77 12.99 -4.28
CA ARG A 62 0.99 14.11 -4.82
C ARG A 62 1.23 14.15 -6.33
N PRO A 63 0.36 14.83 -7.12
CA PRO A 63 0.55 14.96 -8.56
C PRO A 63 1.99 15.37 -8.94
N THR A 64 2.51 16.43 -8.32
CA THR A 64 3.88 16.90 -8.55
C THR A 64 4.96 15.85 -8.29
N THR A 65 4.87 15.11 -7.17
CA THR A 65 5.86 14.05 -6.86
C THR A 65 5.73 12.82 -7.77
N ARG A 66 4.55 12.60 -8.37
CA ARG A 66 4.34 11.55 -9.38
C ARG A 66 4.91 11.99 -10.73
N ASP A 67 4.76 13.27 -11.08
CA ASP A 67 5.41 13.86 -12.27
C ASP A 67 6.93 13.79 -12.18
N ASP A 68 7.51 14.10 -11.01
CA ASP A 68 8.94 13.94 -10.76
C ASP A 68 9.39 12.48 -10.92
N ALA A 69 8.60 11.53 -10.40
CA ALA A 69 8.87 10.11 -10.57
C ALA A 69 8.79 9.69 -12.04
N ALA A 70 7.85 10.25 -12.81
CA ALA A 70 7.71 9.99 -14.25
C ALA A 70 8.93 10.50 -15.03
N GLN A 71 9.43 11.69 -14.69
CA GLN A 71 10.64 12.24 -15.30
C GLN A 71 11.86 11.36 -15.00
N ARG A 72 12.03 10.92 -13.75
CA ARG A 72 13.10 9.98 -13.37
C ARG A 72 13.00 8.65 -14.10
N ALA A 73 11.79 8.09 -14.21
CA ALA A 73 11.56 6.85 -14.92
C ALA A 73 12.03 6.96 -16.38
N ARG A 74 11.66 8.05 -17.07
CA ARG A 74 12.11 8.33 -18.45
C ARG A 74 13.63 8.45 -18.54
N ALA A 75 14.26 9.14 -17.60
CA ALA A 75 15.71 9.35 -17.60
C ALA A 75 16.52 8.05 -17.50
N VAL A 76 15.96 7.02 -16.85
CA VAL A 76 16.61 5.70 -16.70
C VAL A 76 16.02 4.62 -17.61
N GLY A 77 15.19 5.01 -18.59
CA GLY A 77 14.62 4.07 -19.57
C GLY A 77 13.61 3.07 -18.99
N THR A 78 12.97 3.39 -17.86
CA THR A 78 11.91 2.56 -17.25
C THR A 78 10.54 3.23 -17.34
N SER A 79 9.49 2.50 -16.99
CA SER A 79 8.12 3.00 -17.00
C SER A 79 7.52 3.01 -15.60
N LEU A 80 6.65 3.98 -15.31
CA LEU A 80 5.88 4.00 -14.07
C LEU A 80 4.83 2.89 -14.07
N VAL A 81 4.67 2.27 -12.91
CA VAL A 81 3.57 1.33 -12.62
C VAL A 81 2.25 2.10 -12.47
N SER A 82 2.14 2.97 -11.47
CA SER A 82 1.00 3.85 -11.24
C SER A 82 1.18 5.17 -11.99
N ARG A 83 0.31 5.45 -12.96
CA ARG A 83 0.43 6.62 -13.86
C ARG A 83 -0.64 7.68 -13.66
N ARG A 84 -1.70 7.36 -12.91
CA ARG A 84 -2.92 8.19 -12.81
C ARG A 84 -3.11 8.68 -11.38
N GLU A 85 -4.33 8.58 -10.88
CA GLU A 85 -4.69 8.88 -9.50
C GLU A 85 -3.86 8.03 -8.52
N GLY A 86 -3.40 8.62 -7.42
CA GLY A 86 -2.65 7.91 -6.39
C GLY A 86 -3.54 7.50 -5.22
N VAL A 87 -2.95 6.79 -4.25
CA VAL A 87 -3.65 6.34 -3.03
C VAL A 87 -4.18 7.53 -2.23
N ARG A 88 -3.51 8.68 -2.27
CA ARG A 88 -4.00 9.90 -1.61
C ARG A 88 -5.41 10.27 -2.07
N GLU A 89 -5.59 10.35 -3.38
CA GLU A 89 -6.84 10.82 -3.97
C GLU A 89 -7.92 9.74 -3.86
N TRP A 90 -7.56 8.47 -4.11
CA TRP A 90 -8.49 7.35 -3.96
C TRP A 90 -9.02 7.21 -2.52
N VAL A 91 -8.15 7.26 -1.51
CA VAL A 91 -8.56 7.18 -0.09
C VAL A 91 -9.47 8.35 0.30
N ALA A 92 -9.33 9.52 -0.32
CA ALA A 92 -10.18 10.67 -0.03
C ALA A 92 -11.62 10.51 -0.55
N ARG A 93 -11.86 9.63 -1.53
CA ARG A 93 -13.16 9.47 -2.20
C ARG A 93 -13.80 8.09 -2.05
N VAL A 94 -13.02 7.07 -1.69
CA VAL A 94 -13.53 5.69 -1.56
C VAL A 94 -14.67 5.62 -0.54
N ARG A 95 -15.75 4.93 -0.92
CA ARG A 95 -16.90 4.69 -0.04
C ARG A 95 -16.73 3.36 0.70
N LEU A 96 -16.88 3.40 2.02
CA LEU A 96 -16.84 2.24 2.91
C LEU A 96 -18.21 2.12 3.59
N PRO A 97 -19.18 1.38 3.00
CA PRO A 97 -20.56 1.35 3.48
C PRO A 97 -20.75 0.56 4.78
N ALA A 98 -19.78 -0.27 5.17
CA ALA A 98 -19.81 -1.08 6.39
C ALA A 98 -18.44 -1.10 7.08
N PRO A 99 -18.39 -1.43 8.40
CA PRO A 99 -17.13 -1.65 9.11
C PRO A 99 -16.24 -2.68 8.41
N ILE A 100 -14.97 -2.32 8.22
CA ILE A 100 -13.97 -3.17 7.55
C ILE A 100 -12.64 -3.16 8.32
N GLY A 101 -11.97 -4.30 8.37
CA GLY A 101 -10.60 -4.37 8.90
C GLY A 101 -9.64 -3.62 7.98
N LEU A 102 -8.73 -2.84 8.55
CA LEU A 102 -7.75 -2.04 7.82
C LEU A 102 -6.32 -2.45 8.21
N ALA A 103 -5.48 -2.67 7.20
CA ALA A 103 -4.04 -2.73 7.36
C ALA A 103 -3.36 -1.82 6.35
N VAL A 104 -2.26 -1.17 6.75
CA VAL A 104 -1.59 -0.20 5.89
C VAL A 104 -0.08 -0.42 5.92
N PHE A 105 0.55 -0.34 4.76
CA PHE A 105 2.00 -0.30 4.66
C PHE A 105 2.50 0.79 3.73
N ASP A 106 3.77 1.13 3.86
CA ASP A 106 4.47 1.93 2.88
C ASP A 106 5.87 1.40 2.56
N THR A 107 6.41 1.86 1.44
CA THR A 107 7.83 1.69 1.11
C THR A 107 8.59 2.98 1.32
N LYS A 108 9.78 2.87 1.93
CA LYS A 108 10.64 4.02 2.28
C LYS A 108 12.11 3.72 2.01
N VAL A 109 12.87 4.74 1.60
CA VAL A 109 14.33 4.62 1.48
C VAL A 109 14.95 4.32 2.85
N ALA A 110 15.83 3.33 2.91
CA ALA A 110 16.44 2.85 4.15
C ALA A 110 17.42 3.85 4.76
N ARG A 111 18.18 4.55 3.90
CA ARG A 111 19.15 5.58 4.31
C ARG A 111 19.15 6.78 3.35
N PRO A 112 19.24 8.02 3.87
CA PRO A 112 19.15 8.38 5.28
C PRO A 112 17.76 8.08 5.86
N ARG A 113 17.66 7.94 7.19
CA ARG A 113 16.35 7.74 7.84
C ARG A 113 15.56 9.04 7.81
N LEU A 114 14.54 9.09 6.96
CA LEU A 114 13.69 10.26 6.80
C LEU A 114 12.41 10.17 7.63
N PRO A 115 11.95 11.30 8.22
CA PRO A 115 10.67 11.35 8.91
C PRO A 115 9.50 11.19 7.95
N GLY A 116 8.28 11.11 8.49
CA GLY A 116 7.06 10.99 7.68
C GLY A 116 6.81 9.58 7.13
N SER A 117 5.61 9.35 6.61
CA SER A 117 5.14 8.03 6.19
C SER A 117 3.85 8.18 5.40
N ALA A 118 3.77 7.55 4.24
CA ALA A 118 2.52 7.42 3.50
C ALA A 118 1.50 6.61 4.32
N ALA A 119 1.94 5.53 4.97
CA ALA A 119 1.07 4.67 5.77
C ALA A 119 0.38 5.42 6.93
N LYS A 120 1.13 6.26 7.65
CA LYS A 120 0.56 7.14 8.69
C LYS A 120 -0.40 8.18 8.10
N GLY A 121 -0.11 8.68 6.90
CA GLY A 121 -0.98 9.60 6.18
C GLY A 121 -2.33 8.98 5.80
N ILE A 122 -2.32 7.73 5.33
CA ILE A 122 -3.52 6.96 5.00
C ILE A 122 -4.38 6.75 6.25
N VAL A 123 -3.79 6.25 7.34
CA VAL A 123 -4.51 6.05 8.61
C VAL A 123 -5.12 7.35 9.13
N LYS A 124 -4.39 8.48 9.01
CA LYS A 124 -4.93 9.79 9.40
C LYS A 124 -6.14 10.18 8.55
N LEU A 125 -6.11 9.91 7.24
CA LEU A 125 -7.19 10.28 6.32
C LEU A 125 -8.44 9.43 6.53
N LEU A 126 -8.28 8.18 6.98
CA LEU A 126 -9.39 7.25 7.27
C LEU A 126 -9.91 7.30 8.73
N ARG A 127 -9.42 8.19 9.59
CA ARG A 127 -9.74 8.20 11.04
C ARG A 127 -11.24 8.31 11.37
N GLY A 128 -12.06 8.88 10.48
CA GLY A 128 -13.51 9.00 10.65
C GLY A 128 -14.33 8.00 9.83
N ALA A 129 -13.67 7.12 9.07
CA ALA A 129 -14.33 6.10 8.27
C ALA A 129 -14.64 4.86 9.15
N PRO A 130 -15.57 3.98 8.74
CA PRO A 130 -15.87 2.75 9.46
C PRO A 130 -14.76 1.71 9.23
N VAL A 131 -13.56 1.98 9.75
CA VAL A 131 -12.39 1.10 9.64
C VAL A 131 -11.90 0.72 11.02
N ASP A 132 -11.47 -0.54 11.17
CA ASP A 132 -10.77 -1.02 12.37
C ASP A 132 -9.32 -1.35 12.03
N LEU A 133 -8.38 -0.66 12.66
CA LEU A 133 -6.96 -0.80 12.34
C LEU A 133 -6.40 -2.08 12.99
N LEU A 134 -6.28 -3.15 12.21
CA LEU A 134 -5.91 -4.49 12.70
C LEU A 134 -4.43 -4.64 13.05
N ALA A 135 -3.57 -3.72 12.58
CA ALA A 135 -2.15 -3.75 12.88
C ALA A 135 -1.54 -2.34 12.83
N VAL A 136 -0.44 -2.15 13.57
CA VAL A 136 0.39 -0.95 13.45
C VAL A 136 0.86 -0.81 12.00
N PRO A 137 0.77 0.39 11.38
CA PRO A 137 1.19 0.60 10.00
C PRO A 137 2.65 0.15 9.78
N ARG A 138 2.88 -0.62 8.73
CA ARG A 138 4.17 -1.29 8.48
C ARG A 138 5.02 -0.52 7.48
N HIS A 139 6.33 -0.47 7.71
CA HIS A 139 7.30 0.09 6.77
C HIS A 139 8.13 -1.04 6.16
N PHE A 140 8.27 -1.00 4.83
CA PHE A 140 9.18 -1.84 4.06
C PHE A 140 10.26 -0.97 3.42
N LEU A 141 11.50 -1.42 3.43
CA LEU A 141 12.64 -0.58 3.07
C LEU A 141 13.11 -0.84 1.63
N VAL A 142 13.46 0.24 0.93
CA VAL A 142 14.17 0.20 -0.36
C VAL A 142 15.57 0.76 -0.18
N VAL A 143 16.53 0.22 -0.93
CA VAL A 143 17.93 0.65 -0.91
C VAL A 143 18.04 2.10 -1.39
N ASP A 144 17.39 2.43 -2.50
CA ASP A 144 17.26 3.78 -3.04
C ASP A 144 15.86 3.97 -3.63
N THR A 145 15.56 5.18 -4.13
CA THR A 145 14.31 5.63 -4.72
C THR A 145 13.80 4.68 -5.81
N LEU A 146 14.69 4.23 -6.71
CA LEU A 146 14.35 3.28 -7.77
C LEU A 146 14.28 1.84 -7.27
N GLY A 147 14.72 1.58 -6.03
CA GLY A 147 14.92 0.25 -5.48
C GLY A 147 16.41 -0.16 -5.46
N PRO A 148 16.69 -1.46 -5.32
CA PRO A 148 15.72 -2.53 -5.05
C PRO A 148 15.13 -2.42 -3.63
N LEU A 149 14.20 -3.32 -3.29
CA LEU A 149 13.88 -3.58 -1.88
C LEU A 149 15.14 -4.03 -1.14
N VAL A 150 15.24 -3.70 0.15
CA VAL A 150 16.28 -4.23 1.02
C VAL A 150 16.07 -5.75 1.18
N ASP A 151 17.16 -6.49 1.23
CA ASP A 151 17.14 -7.94 1.40
C ASP A 151 16.26 -8.37 2.59
N GLY A 152 15.41 -9.36 2.35
CA GLY A 152 14.47 -9.89 3.34
C GLY A 152 13.17 -9.10 3.51
N GLU A 153 13.00 -7.92 2.92
CA GLU A 153 11.74 -7.16 3.01
C GLU A 153 10.56 -7.90 2.36
N THR A 154 10.80 -8.65 1.27
CA THR A 154 9.78 -9.49 0.64
C THR A 154 9.30 -10.62 1.56
N GLU A 155 10.21 -11.30 2.26
CA GLU A 155 9.84 -12.35 3.21
C GLU A 155 9.05 -11.76 4.39
N ARG A 156 9.55 -10.66 4.95
CA ARG A 156 8.84 -9.92 6.01
C ARG A 156 7.45 -9.47 5.58
N ALA A 157 7.26 -9.13 4.31
CA ALA A 157 5.95 -8.74 3.77
C ALA A 157 4.99 -9.93 3.72
N ARG A 158 5.48 -11.10 3.27
CA ARG A 158 4.72 -12.35 3.25
C ARG A 158 4.33 -12.81 4.66
N GLU A 159 5.27 -12.79 5.59
CA GLU A 159 5.02 -13.11 7.00
C GLU A 159 4.00 -12.16 7.60
N TRP A 160 4.11 -10.85 7.31
CA TRP A 160 3.15 -9.87 7.77
C TRP A 160 1.74 -10.12 7.21
N GLY A 161 1.60 -10.41 5.91
CA GLY A 161 0.32 -10.81 5.32
C GLY A 161 -0.32 -12.02 6.01
N THR A 162 0.50 -13.02 6.36
CA THR A 162 0.04 -14.19 7.12
C THR A 162 -0.45 -13.82 8.51
N ALA A 163 0.27 -12.94 9.20
CA ALA A 163 -0.10 -12.48 10.52
C ALA A 163 -1.40 -11.66 10.47
N LEU A 164 -1.59 -10.80 9.46
CA LEU A 164 -2.81 -10.00 9.29
C LEU A 164 -4.06 -10.87 9.20
N ALA A 165 -4.01 -11.97 8.45
CA ALA A 165 -5.14 -12.88 8.32
C ALA A 165 -5.66 -13.41 9.68
N ARG A 166 -4.78 -13.55 10.68
CA ARG A 166 -5.14 -14.00 12.04
C ARG A 166 -5.84 -12.94 12.87
N HIS A 167 -5.74 -11.67 12.48
CA HIS A 167 -6.39 -10.55 13.16
C HIS A 167 -7.77 -10.22 12.58
N VAL A 168 -8.13 -10.80 11.43
CA VAL A 168 -9.47 -10.62 10.86
C VAL A 168 -10.46 -11.41 11.71
N PRO A 169 -11.49 -10.77 12.29
CA PRO A 169 -12.51 -11.47 13.07
C PRO A 169 -13.18 -12.56 12.23
N ALA A 170 -13.43 -13.73 12.83
CA ALA A 170 -14.29 -14.72 12.21
C ALA A 170 -15.72 -14.16 12.14
N ARG A 171 -16.32 -14.19 10.95
CA ARG A 171 -17.75 -13.91 10.76
C ARG A 171 -18.61 -15.09 11.19
#